data_AF-A0A962RE04-F1
#
_entry.id   AF-A0A962RE04-F1
#
_cell.length_a   1.000
_cell.length_b   1.000
_cell.length_c   1.000
_cell.angle_alpha   90.00
_cell.angle_beta   90.00
_cell.angle_gamma   90.00
#
_symmetry.space_group_name_H-M   'P 1'
#
loop_
_entity.id
_entity.type
_entity.pdbx_description
1 polymer ?
#
loop_
_entity_poly.entity_id
_entity_poly.type
_entity_poly.pdbx_seq_one_letter_code
_entity_poly.pdbx_strand_id
1 'polypeptide(L)'
;MANDQLIAVVKRDCPTCELIAPVLARIAREADLTVYSQDDPGFPSELNGVIDDTALDASYRMSIEIVPTLIRKRGDQEIERQVGWHRGDWESLTGIANLGEGLPEWKAGCGAKNVEPGVDEKLRVRFGDTGLRSRLVEIGSAEDEIEAMFDRDWSDGLPLVPPSEERVLRMLAGTSRDPHESLGLCPPNLVDLTVEKVAVNAVMAGCKPEYMPVLLAAVEAVLEDEFAMHGVLATTMYVGPVLIVNGPARNQIGMNAKGNVLGQGNRANMSIGRALQLIVRNVGGGKPQGVDRACIGNPGKLSCCFAEDEEGS
;
A
#
# COMPACT_ATOMS: atom_id res chain seq x y z
N MET A 1 -1.87 -18.67 39.38
CA MET A 1 -1.47 -17.29 39.02
C MET A 1 -0.59 -17.44 37.80
N ALA A 2 -0.93 -16.81 36.67
CA ALA A 2 -0.12 -16.91 35.47
C ALA A 2 1.23 -16.25 35.74
N ASN A 3 2.34 -16.96 35.51
CA ASN A 3 3.67 -16.35 35.55
C ASN A 3 3.80 -15.36 34.39
N ASP A 4 4.54 -14.28 34.62
CA ASP A 4 4.85 -13.32 33.57
C ASP A 4 5.89 -13.93 32.63
N GLN A 5 5.66 -13.83 31.32
CA GLN A 5 6.55 -14.32 30.26
C GLN A 5 7.17 -13.12 29.54
N LEU A 6 8.45 -13.22 29.19
CA LEU A 6 9.15 -12.26 28.36
C LEU A 6 9.27 -12.78 26.92
N ILE A 7 9.07 -11.89 25.96
CA ILE A 7 9.25 -12.17 24.52
C ILE A 7 10.19 -11.12 23.94
N ALA A 8 11.28 -11.56 23.30
CA ALA A 8 12.12 -10.68 22.50
C ALA A 8 11.96 -11.00 21.01
N VAL A 9 11.84 -9.97 20.18
CA VAL A 9 11.86 -10.09 18.72
C VAL A 9 13.09 -9.36 18.21
N VAL A 10 13.92 -10.07 17.44
CA VAL A 10 15.22 -9.60 16.99
C VAL A 10 15.46 -9.93 15.52
N LYS A 11 16.49 -9.32 14.93
CA LYS A 11 17.03 -9.70 13.62
C LYS A 11 18.55 -9.54 13.63
N ARG A 12 19.28 -10.47 12.99
CA ARG A 12 20.75 -10.46 12.88
C ARG A 12 21.25 -9.20 12.17
N ASP A 13 20.55 -8.74 11.14
CA ASP A 13 20.89 -7.51 10.39
C ASP A 13 20.76 -6.21 11.23
N CYS A 14 20.30 -6.27 12.48
CA CYS A 14 20.22 -5.10 13.36
C CYS A 14 21.47 -4.99 14.26
N PRO A 15 22.30 -3.94 14.12
CA PRO A 15 23.48 -3.74 14.98
C PRO A 15 23.15 -3.56 16.46
N THR A 16 21.91 -3.20 16.78
CA THR A 16 21.44 -3.10 18.17
C THR A 16 21.08 -4.48 18.70
N CYS A 17 20.46 -5.35 17.90
CA CYS A 17 20.22 -6.74 18.27
C CYS A 17 21.53 -7.48 18.52
N GLU A 18 22.54 -7.32 17.66
CA GLU A 18 23.87 -7.92 17.86
C GLU A 18 24.52 -7.45 19.17
N LEU A 19 24.43 -6.15 19.46
CA LEU A 19 24.98 -5.57 20.69
C LEU A 19 24.36 -6.20 21.96
N ILE A 20 23.07 -6.49 21.95
CA ILE A 20 22.34 -6.98 23.12
C ILE A 20 22.23 -8.51 23.19
N ALA A 21 22.82 -9.26 22.24
CA ALA A 21 22.79 -10.72 22.25
C ALA A 21 23.24 -11.33 23.60
N PRO A 22 24.33 -10.86 24.25
CA PRO A 22 24.72 -11.34 25.58
C PRO A 22 23.71 -10.99 26.69
N VAL A 23 22.99 -9.87 26.53
CA VAL A 23 21.93 -9.44 27.46
C VAL A 23 20.74 -10.39 27.39
N LEU A 24 20.30 -10.74 26.18
CA LEU A 24 19.23 -11.72 25.97
C LEU A 24 19.60 -13.10 26.54
N ALA A 25 20.85 -13.54 26.34
CA ALA A 25 21.36 -14.77 26.94
C ALA A 25 21.34 -14.75 28.47
N ARG A 26 21.57 -13.59 29.09
CA ARG A 26 21.44 -13.44 30.54
C ARG A 26 19.99 -13.48 31.00
N ILE A 27 19.10 -12.73 30.34
CA ILE A 27 17.67 -12.70 30.67
C ILE A 27 17.09 -14.13 30.57
N ALA A 28 17.42 -14.90 29.53
CA ALA A 28 16.96 -16.28 29.39
C ALA A 28 17.42 -17.25 30.50
N ARG A 29 18.47 -16.92 31.26
CA ARG A 29 18.91 -17.70 32.42
C ARG A 29 18.20 -17.30 33.71
N GLU A 30 17.73 -16.06 33.80
CA GLU A 30 17.17 -15.45 35.02
C GLU A 30 15.64 -15.31 34.97
N ALA A 31 15.03 -15.39 33.78
CA ALA A 31 13.60 -15.25 33.56
C ALA A 31 13.12 -16.15 32.40
N ASP A 32 11.80 -16.34 32.32
CA ASP A 32 11.15 -17.05 31.22
C ASP A 32 11.13 -16.16 29.95
N LEU A 33 12.17 -16.28 29.13
CA LEU A 33 12.34 -15.53 27.88
C LEU A 33 12.17 -16.44 26.66
N THR A 34 11.27 -16.04 25.77
CA THR A 34 11.16 -16.58 24.41
C THR A 34 11.73 -15.58 23.42
N VAL A 35 12.56 -16.03 22.47
CA VAL A 35 13.16 -15.16 21.44
C VAL A 35 12.73 -15.59 20.06
N TYR A 36 12.24 -14.63 19.25
CA TYR A 36 11.91 -14.80 17.84
C TYR A 36 12.95 -14.06 16.98
N SER A 37 13.40 -14.70 15.90
CA SER A 37 14.34 -14.10 14.94
C SER A 37 13.72 -13.96 13.56
N GLN A 38 13.74 -12.72 13.02
CA GLN A 38 13.07 -12.37 11.75
C GLN A 38 13.86 -12.77 10.49
N ASP A 39 15.14 -13.09 10.61
CA ASP A 39 16.04 -13.23 9.45
C ASP A 39 17.03 -14.39 9.53
N ASP A 40 17.48 -14.75 10.73
CA ASP A 40 18.34 -15.90 10.95
C ASP A 40 17.86 -16.70 12.18
N PRO A 41 17.29 -17.90 11.98
CA PRO A 41 16.88 -18.79 13.08
C PRO A 41 18.01 -19.16 14.05
N GLY A 42 19.28 -19.05 13.64
CA GLY A 42 20.45 -19.28 14.47
C GLY A 42 20.92 -18.08 15.29
N PHE A 43 20.21 -16.95 15.23
CA PHE A 43 20.54 -15.72 15.96
C PHE A 43 19.52 -15.44 17.08
N PRO A 44 19.95 -15.07 18.31
CA PRO A 44 21.33 -14.98 18.79
C PRO A 44 21.97 -16.36 19.02
N SER A 45 23.26 -16.48 18.69
CA SER A 45 23.99 -17.77 18.78
C SER A 45 24.21 -18.28 20.22
N GLU A 46 24.09 -17.39 21.20
CA GLU A 46 24.24 -17.66 22.62
C GLU A 46 23.00 -18.32 23.24
N LEU A 47 21.89 -18.37 22.50
CA LEU A 47 20.62 -18.92 22.94
C LEU A 47 20.30 -20.23 22.20
N ASN A 48 19.86 -21.23 22.96
CA ASN A 48 19.23 -22.42 22.39
C ASN A 48 17.71 -22.19 22.31
N GLY A 49 17.06 -22.69 21.26
CA GLY A 49 15.60 -22.61 21.14
C GLY A 49 15.06 -21.26 20.69
N VAL A 50 15.84 -20.46 19.95
CA VAL A 50 15.32 -19.29 19.22
C VAL A 50 14.27 -19.78 18.22
N ILE A 51 13.10 -19.12 18.21
CA ILE A 51 12.00 -19.44 17.33
C ILE A 51 12.24 -18.75 15.97
N ASP A 52 12.14 -19.54 14.90
CA ASP A 52 12.17 -19.07 13.53
C ASP A 52 10.92 -18.22 13.24
N ASP A 53 11.14 -16.94 12.93
CA ASP A 53 10.11 -16.03 12.45
C ASP A 53 10.51 -15.40 11.10
N THR A 54 11.23 -16.13 10.27
CA THR A 54 11.58 -15.71 8.89
C THR A 54 10.35 -15.57 7.99
N ALA A 55 9.28 -16.29 8.30
CA ALA A 55 7.97 -16.12 7.68
C ALA A 55 7.23 -14.87 8.19
N LEU A 56 7.68 -14.27 9.30
CA LEU A 56 7.17 -13.06 9.95
C LEU A 56 5.76 -13.19 10.56
N ASP A 57 5.30 -14.41 10.79
CA ASP A 57 3.99 -14.69 11.39
C ASP A 57 3.86 -14.11 12.80
N ALA A 58 4.87 -14.34 13.65
CA ALA A 58 4.86 -13.91 15.02
C ALA A 58 5.03 -12.39 15.10
N SER A 59 5.97 -11.84 14.33
CA SER A 59 6.20 -10.39 14.24
C SER A 59 4.98 -9.62 13.76
N TYR A 60 4.27 -10.14 12.76
CA TYR A 60 3.04 -9.53 12.26
C TYR A 60 1.93 -9.54 13.32
N ARG A 61 1.64 -10.70 13.92
CA ARG A 61 0.60 -10.84 14.95
C ARG A 61 0.87 -10.02 16.21
N MET A 62 2.14 -9.77 16.53
CA MET A 62 2.54 -8.94 17.68
C MET A 62 2.71 -7.46 17.33
N SER A 63 2.43 -7.07 16.08
CA SER A 63 2.60 -5.69 15.58
C SER A 63 3.98 -5.13 15.92
N ILE A 64 5.03 -5.86 15.53
CA ILE A 64 6.42 -5.45 15.74
C ILE A 64 6.80 -4.44 14.66
N GLU A 65 7.09 -3.20 15.05
CA GLU A 65 7.53 -2.16 14.10
C GLU A 65 9.05 -1.96 14.12
N ILE A 66 9.68 -2.25 15.26
CA ILE A 66 11.10 -1.99 15.53
C ILE A 66 11.71 -3.24 16.16
N VAL A 67 12.99 -3.51 15.87
CA VAL A 67 13.79 -4.54 16.54
C VAL A 67 15.10 -3.94 17.08
N PRO A 68 15.59 -4.35 18.25
CA PRO A 68 14.97 -5.33 19.14
C PRO A 68 13.69 -4.77 19.80
N THR A 69 12.71 -5.63 20.00
CA THR A 69 11.53 -5.33 20.84
C THR A 69 11.47 -6.36 21.95
N LEU A 70 11.28 -5.91 23.20
CA LEU A 70 11.09 -6.74 24.37
C LEU A 70 9.68 -6.51 24.93
N ILE A 71 8.93 -7.59 25.13
CA ILE A 71 7.54 -7.56 25.57
C ILE A 71 7.39 -8.40 26.83
N ARG A 72 6.66 -7.88 27.82
CA ARG A 72 6.19 -8.65 28.98
C ARG A 72 4.72 -9.01 28.79
N LYS A 73 4.40 -10.29 28.88
CA LYS A 73 3.04 -10.83 28.81
C LYS A 73 2.62 -11.48 30.12
N ARG A 74 1.32 -11.44 30.41
CA ARG A 74 0.68 -12.23 31.46
C ARG A 74 -0.50 -12.99 30.85
N GLY A 75 -0.30 -14.29 30.62
CA GLY A 75 -1.20 -15.05 29.74
C GLY A 75 -1.15 -14.48 28.30
N ASP A 76 -2.31 -14.28 27.68
CA ASP A 76 -2.38 -13.73 26.32
C ASP A 76 -2.30 -12.19 26.27
N GLN A 77 -2.30 -11.52 27.42
CA GLN A 77 -2.30 -10.07 27.49
C GLN A 77 -0.87 -9.52 27.50
N GLU A 78 -0.58 -8.61 26.57
CA GLU A 78 0.59 -7.75 26.64
C GLU A 78 0.44 -6.70 27.76
N ILE A 79 1.43 -6.64 28.65
CA ILE A 79 1.44 -5.73 29.80
C ILE A 79 2.29 -4.51 29.51
N GLU A 80 3.47 -4.72 28.92
CA GLU A 80 4.44 -3.67 28.66
C GLU A 80 5.34 -4.07 27.49
N ARG A 81 5.77 -3.09 26.68
CA ARG A 81 6.78 -3.27 25.63
C ARG A 81 7.85 -2.20 25.67
N GLN A 82 9.06 -2.56 25.27
CA GLN A 82 10.18 -1.66 25.04
C GLN A 82 10.78 -1.92 23.66
N VAL A 83 11.16 -0.86 22.96
CA VAL A 83 11.74 -0.91 21.61
C VAL A 83 13.14 -0.33 21.60
N GLY A 84 14.02 -0.90 20.78
CA GLY A 84 15.45 -0.59 20.84
C GLY A 84 16.08 -1.05 22.15
N TRP A 85 17.23 -0.48 22.48
CA TRP A 85 17.96 -0.77 23.70
C TRP A 85 18.00 0.47 24.58
N HIS A 86 17.51 0.35 25.82
CA HIS A 86 17.78 1.26 26.91
C HIS A 86 17.94 0.43 28.18
N ARG A 87 19.07 0.56 28.87
CA ARG A 87 19.36 -0.26 30.06
C ARG A 87 18.27 -0.13 31.11
N GLY A 88 17.98 1.09 31.56
CA GLY A 88 17.00 1.33 32.63
C GLY A 88 15.61 0.76 32.32
N ASP A 89 15.12 0.96 31.10
CA ASP A 89 13.80 0.46 30.66
C ASP A 89 13.77 -1.08 30.63
N TRP A 90 14.83 -1.71 30.14
CA TRP A 90 14.93 -3.17 30.11
C TRP A 90 15.08 -3.75 31.52
N GLU A 91 15.84 -3.11 32.41
CA GLU A 91 15.93 -3.50 33.82
C GLU A 91 14.58 -3.36 34.54
N SER A 92 13.84 -2.28 34.28
CA SER A 92 12.49 -2.06 34.81
C SER A 92 11.49 -3.11 34.32
N LEU A 93 11.50 -3.41 33.01
CA LEU A 93 10.57 -4.39 32.42
C LEU A 93 10.86 -5.82 32.88
N THR A 94 12.14 -6.20 32.96
CA THR A 94 12.57 -7.56 33.33
C THR A 94 12.65 -7.79 34.84
N GLY A 95 12.85 -6.73 35.63
CA GLY A 95 13.18 -6.83 37.05
C GLY A 95 14.64 -7.27 37.34
N ILE A 96 15.49 -7.35 36.31
CA ILE A 96 16.89 -7.77 36.43
C ILE A 96 17.79 -6.54 36.44
N ALA A 97 18.63 -6.39 37.48
CA ALA A 97 19.55 -5.26 37.59
C ALA A 97 20.90 -5.49 36.89
N ASN A 98 21.58 -4.39 36.56
CA ASN A 98 22.90 -4.32 35.93
C ASN A 98 22.95 -5.03 34.55
N LEU A 99 21.92 -4.86 33.72
CA LEU A 99 21.90 -5.45 32.38
C LEU A 99 22.89 -4.74 31.46
N GLY A 100 23.62 -5.52 30.66
CA GLY A 100 24.54 -4.96 29.66
C GLY A 100 25.66 -4.11 30.26
N GLU A 101 26.30 -4.57 31.33
CA GLU A 101 27.48 -3.90 31.90
C GLU A 101 28.56 -3.74 30.82
N GLY A 102 29.09 -2.52 30.67
CA GLY A 102 30.03 -2.18 29.60
C GLY A 102 29.40 -1.86 28.23
N LEU A 103 28.08 -2.03 28.06
CA LEU A 103 27.37 -1.57 26.87
C LEU A 103 26.98 -0.07 27.00
N PRO A 104 26.75 0.64 25.89
CA PRO A 104 26.07 1.93 25.91
C PRO A 104 24.74 1.85 26.66
N GLU A 105 24.37 2.93 27.36
CA GLU A 105 23.10 2.99 28.09
C GLU A 105 21.89 2.90 27.16
N TRP A 106 21.99 3.48 25.95
CA TRP A 106 20.92 3.51 24.96
C TRP A 106 21.45 3.31 23.54
N LYS A 107 20.64 2.66 22.70
CA LYS A 107 20.86 2.57 21.26
C LYS A 107 19.52 2.37 20.54
N ALA A 108 19.29 3.14 19.48
CA ALA A 108 18.09 3.02 18.65
C ALA A 108 17.98 1.61 18.00
N GLY A 109 16.75 1.13 17.82
CA GLY A 109 16.47 -0.08 17.05
C GLY A 109 16.48 0.17 15.53
N CYS A 110 16.23 -0.88 14.76
CA CYS A 110 16.02 -0.84 13.31
C CYS A 110 14.56 -1.18 12.98
N GLY A 111 14.07 -0.76 11.81
CA GLY A 111 12.76 -1.19 11.31
C GLY A 111 12.68 -2.72 11.23
N ALA A 112 11.57 -3.27 11.70
CA ALA A 112 11.30 -4.70 11.68
C ALA A 112 10.99 -5.18 10.25
N LYS A 113 11.30 -6.43 9.93
CA LYS A 113 11.13 -6.95 8.55
C LYS A 113 9.68 -6.97 8.08
N ASN A 114 8.73 -7.19 8.99
CA ASN A 114 7.30 -7.26 8.69
C ASN A 114 6.68 -5.92 8.28
N VAL A 115 7.36 -4.79 8.52
CA VAL A 115 6.91 -3.46 8.10
C VAL A 115 7.74 -2.92 6.93
N GLU A 116 8.60 -3.73 6.33
CA GLU A 116 9.37 -3.32 5.15
C GLU A 116 8.45 -3.11 3.92
N PRO A 117 8.77 -2.14 3.05
CA PRO A 117 7.98 -1.89 1.84
C PRO A 117 7.80 -3.14 0.98
N GLY A 118 6.55 -3.50 0.67
CA GLY A 118 6.22 -4.71 -0.09
C GLY A 118 6.09 -5.98 0.75
N VAL A 119 6.45 -5.96 2.03
CA VAL A 119 6.27 -7.08 2.97
C VAL A 119 4.96 -6.92 3.73
N ASP A 120 4.65 -5.73 4.24
CA ASP A 120 3.39 -5.46 4.96
C ASP A 120 2.17 -5.85 4.12
N GLU A 121 2.13 -5.42 2.84
CA GLU A 121 0.99 -5.70 1.98
C GLU A 121 0.82 -7.22 1.75
N LYS A 122 1.93 -7.97 1.65
CA LYS A 122 1.90 -9.43 1.52
C LYS A 122 1.38 -10.11 2.76
N LEU A 123 1.82 -9.64 3.94
CA LEU A 123 1.38 -10.19 5.21
C LEU A 123 -0.10 -9.92 5.43
N ARG A 124 -0.58 -8.69 5.16
CA ARG A 124 -1.99 -8.35 5.24
C ARG A 124 -2.86 -9.22 4.35
N VAL A 125 -2.43 -9.49 3.10
CA VAL A 125 -3.11 -10.44 2.22
C VAL A 125 -3.10 -11.85 2.80
N ARG A 126 -1.93 -12.33 3.24
CA ARG A 126 -1.78 -13.69 3.79
C ARG A 126 -2.63 -13.93 5.04
N PHE A 127 -2.77 -12.92 5.90
CA PHE A 127 -3.56 -12.98 7.12
C PHE A 127 -5.04 -12.59 6.93
N GLY A 128 -5.43 -12.10 5.75
CA GLY A 128 -6.81 -11.67 5.47
C GLY A 128 -7.17 -10.29 6.04
N ASP A 129 -6.17 -9.49 6.43
CA ASP A 129 -6.32 -8.15 7.04
C ASP A 129 -6.21 -7.02 5.99
N THR A 130 -6.69 -7.27 4.78
CA THR A 130 -6.61 -6.27 3.69
C THR A 130 -7.61 -5.15 3.91
N GLY A 131 -8.78 -5.46 4.48
CA GLY A 131 -9.90 -4.54 4.59
C GLY A 131 -10.57 -4.24 3.25
N LEU A 132 -10.14 -4.84 2.14
CA LEU A 132 -10.72 -4.62 0.82
C LEU A 132 -12.12 -5.26 0.71
N ARG A 133 -13.04 -4.60 0.00
CA ARG A 133 -14.44 -5.09 -0.18
C ARG A 133 -14.78 -5.46 -1.62
N SER A 134 -13.99 -5.01 -2.58
CA SER A 134 -14.19 -5.34 -3.99
C SER A 134 -14.05 -6.83 -4.21
N ARG A 135 -14.87 -7.38 -5.09
CA ARG A 135 -14.88 -8.80 -5.39
C ARG A 135 -13.51 -9.24 -5.93
N LEU A 136 -12.87 -10.18 -5.23
CA LEU A 136 -11.69 -10.87 -5.72
C LEU A 136 -12.07 -11.80 -6.89
N VAL A 137 -11.28 -11.77 -7.95
CA VAL A 137 -11.43 -12.66 -9.11
C VAL A 137 -10.26 -13.63 -9.09
N GLU A 138 -10.55 -14.89 -8.82
CA GLU A 138 -9.53 -15.94 -8.88
C GLU A 138 -9.13 -16.19 -10.33
N ILE A 139 -7.82 -16.23 -10.56
CA ILE A 139 -7.19 -16.56 -11.83
C ILE A 139 -6.54 -17.93 -11.68
N GLY A 140 -6.80 -18.84 -12.62
CA GLY A 140 -6.20 -20.17 -12.57
C GLY A 140 -4.68 -20.09 -12.68
N SER A 141 -3.94 -21.03 -12.08
CA SER A 141 -2.47 -21.02 -12.07
C SER A 141 -1.81 -21.11 -13.46
N ALA A 142 -2.57 -21.48 -14.49
CA ALA A 142 -2.14 -21.56 -15.89
C ALA A 142 -2.78 -20.48 -16.79
N GLU A 143 -3.65 -19.63 -16.25
CA GLU A 143 -4.28 -18.51 -16.97
C GLU A 143 -3.33 -17.30 -16.93
N ASP A 144 -3.19 -16.61 -18.06
CA ASP A 144 -2.42 -15.36 -18.11
C ASP A 144 -3.30 -14.21 -17.61
N GLU A 145 -2.83 -13.49 -16.58
CA GLU A 145 -3.62 -12.42 -15.95
C GLU A 145 -3.95 -11.27 -16.92
N ILE A 146 -3.08 -10.98 -17.90
CA ILE A 146 -3.29 -9.89 -18.85
C ILE A 146 -4.36 -10.30 -19.86
N GLU A 147 -4.24 -11.51 -20.44
CA GLU A 147 -5.24 -12.05 -21.36
C GLU A 147 -6.60 -12.24 -20.67
N ALA A 148 -6.61 -12.68 -19.41
CA ALA A 148 -7.81 -12.79 -18.59
C ALA A 148 -8.59 -11.47 -18.47
N MET A 149 -7.89 -10.33 -18.38
CA MET A 149 -8.51 -9.00 -18.33
C MET A 149 -8.99 -8.52 -19.71
N PHE A 150 -8.35 -8.95 -20.80
CA PHE A 150 -8.86 -8.74 -22.16
C PHE A 150 -10.16 -9.53 -22.37
N ASP A 151 -10.17 -10.82 -22.04
CA ASP A 151 -11.33 -11.71 -22.21
C ASP A 151 -12.56 -11.26 -21.41
N ARG A 152 -12.32 -10.63 -20.25
CA ARG A 152 -13.38 -10.07 -19.39
C ARG A 152 -13.80 -8.65 -19.79
N ASP A 153 -13.23 -8.12 -20.87
CA ASP A 153 -13.52 -6.80 -21.41
C ASP A 153 -13.34 -5.69 -20.35
N TRP A 154 -12.23 -5.73 -19.61
CA TRP A 154 -11.80 -4.69 -18.65
C TRP A 154 -10.84 -3.68 -19.30
N SER A 155 -10.14 -4.11 -20.35
CA SER A 155 -9.15 -3.30 -21.07
C SER A 155 -9.80 -2.30 -22.04
N ASP A 156 -9.16 -1.16 -22.19
CA ASP A 156 -9.39 -0.14 -23.21
C ASP A 156 -8.70 -0.45 -24.56
N GLY A 157 -8.20 -1.69 -24.74
CA GLY A 157 -7.43 -2.14 -25.90
C GLY A 157 -5.92 -2.16 -25.66
N LEU A 158 -5.45 -1.65 -24.53
CA LEU A 158 -4.06 -1.74 -24.09
C LEU A 158 -3.91 -2.70 -22.90
N PRO A 159 -2.76 -3.34 -22.70
CA PRO A 159 -2.52 -4.16 -21.52
C PRO A 159 -2.79 -3.40 -20.22
N LEU A 160 -3.33 -4.10 -19.23
CA LEU A 160 -3.56 -3.59 -17.89
C LEU A 160 -2.56 -4.22 -16.92
N VAL A 161 -2.21 -3.49 -15.86
CA VAL A 161 -1.50 -4.10 -14.72
C VAL A 161 -2.52 -4.85 -13.87
N PRO A 162 -2.33 -6.15 -13.58
CA PRO A 162 -3.27 -6.90 -12.74
C PRO A 162 -3.41 -6.27 -11.36
N PRO A 163 -4.62 -5.84 -10.93
CA PRO A 163 -4.84 -5.15 -9.66
C PRO A 163 -4.94 -6.15 -8.51
N SER A 164 -3.84 -6.86 -8.24
CA SER A 164 -3.73 -7.74 -7.07
C SER A 164 -3.94 -6.95 -5.77
N GLU A 165 -4.40 -7.63 -4.72
CA GLU A 165 -4.65 -7.00 -3.42
C GLU A 165 -3.42 -6.23 -2.91
N GLU A 166 -2.21 -6.82 -3.02
CA GLU A 166 -0.95 -6.15 -2.66
C GLU A 166 -0.76 -4.80 -3.39
N ARG A 167 -1.03 -4.76 -4.70
CA ARG A 167 -0.88 -3.54 -5.51
C ARG A 167 -1.95 -2.51 -5.17
N VAL A 168 -3.16 -2.95 -4.86
CA VAL A 168 -4.27 -2.07 -4.43
C VAL A 168 -3.98 -1.49 -3.06
N LEU A 169 -3.52 -2.29 -2.09
CA LEU A 169 -3.09 -1.81 -0.77
C LEU A 169 -1.98 -0.76 -0.89
N ARG A 170 -0.97 -1.02 -1.73
CA ARG A 170 0.08 -0.04 -2.00
C ARG A 170 -0.44 1.23 -2.66
N MET A 171 -1.38 1.11 -3.59
CA MET A 171 -2.01 2.27 -4.22
C MET A 171 -2.77 3.12 -3.20
N LEU A 172 -3.51 2.48 -2.29
CA LEU A 172 -4.26 3.15 -1.23
C LEU A 172 -3.36 3.91 -0.24
N ALA A 173 -2.11 3.48 -0.04
CA ALA A 173 -1.14 4.24 0.76
C ALA A 173 -0.81 5.64 0.19
N GLY A 174 -1.19 5.93 -1.06
CA GLY A 174 -1.09 7.25 -1.68
C GLY A 174 -2.13 8.28 -1.21
N THR A 175 -3.07 7.90 -0.34
CA THR A 175 -4.11 8.77 0.19
C THR A 175 -4.39 8.45 1.66
N SER A 176 -4.88 9.44 2.41
CA SER A 176 -5.36 9.25 3.79
C SER A 176 -6.88 9.01 3.87
N ARG A 177 -7.57 9.01 2.73
CA ARG A 177 -9.02 8.79 2.68
C ARG A 177 -9.37 7.33 2.93
N ASP A 178 -10.55 7.12 3.53
CA ASP A 178 -11.05 5.77 3.81
C ASP A 178 -11.30 5.03 2.47
N PRO A 179 -10.72 3.83 2.26
CA PRO A 179 -10.98 3.03 1.06
C PRO A 179 -12.47 2.79 0.77
N HIS A 180 -13.33 2.83 1.79
CA HIS A 180 -14.76 2.63 1.69
C HIS A 180 -15.57 3.90 1.48
N GLU A 181 -14.91 5.06 1.51
CA GLU A 181 -15.55 6.34 1.25
C GLU A 181 -16.10 6.37 -0.18
N SER A 182 -17.38 6.73 -0.31
CA SER A 182 -18.03 6.94 -1.60
C SER A 182 -17.72 8.33 -2.13
N LEU A 183 -17.35 8.41 -3.41
CA LEU A 183 -17.18 9.64 -4.17
C LEU A 183 -18.45 10.05 -4.93
N GLY A 184 -19.49 9.21 -4.89
CA GLY A 184 -20.73 9.38 -5.65
C GLY A 184 -21.03 8.23 -6.59
N LEU A 185 -22.13 8.35 -7.33
CA LEU A 185 -22.59 7.35 -8.29
C LEU A 185 -21.97 7.60 -9.65
N CYS A 186 -21.14 6.68 -10.14
CA CYS A 186 -20.46 6.84 -11.42
C CYS A 186 -21.43 6.60 -12.59
N PRO A 187 -21.74 7.62 -13.41
CA PRO A 187 -22.59 7.45 -14.58
C PRO A 187 -21.85 6.68 -15.68
N PRO A 188 -22.57 6.04 -16.61
CA PRO A 188 -24.03 5.95 -16.73
C PRO A 188 -24.70 4.91 -15.83
N ASN A 189 -24.01 3.88 -15.37
CA ASN A 189 -24.60 2.79 -14.59
C ASN A 189 -25.00 3.20 -13.17
N LEU A 190 -24.54 4.36 -12.70
CA LEU A 190 -24.78 4.88 -11.34
C LEU A 190 -24.31 3.90 -10.26
N VAL A 191 -23.18 3.23 -10.53
CA VAL A 191 -22.52 2.35 -9.55
C VAL A 191 -21.79 3.24 -8.55
N ASP A 192 -21.98 2.96 -7.26
CA ASP A 192 -21.26 3.61 -6.17
C ASP A 192 -19.73 3.49 -6.38
N LEU A 193 -19.04 4.63 -6.51
CA LEU A 193 -17.61 4.69 -6.77
C LEU A 193 -16.86 5.02 -5.48
N THR A 194 -16.23 4.01 -4.89
CA THR A 194 -15.43 4.17 -3.67
C THR A 194 -13.97 4.48 -4.00
N VAL A 195 -13.24 5.01 -3.01
CA VAL A 195 -11.77 5.20 -3.10
C VAL A 195 -11.05 3.90 -3.47
N GLU A 196 -11.49 2.76 -2.94
CA GLU A 196 -10.96 1.43 -3.31
C GLU A 196 -11.13 1.12 -4.81
N LYS A 197 -12.30 1.41 -5.39
CA LYS A 197 -12.55 1.20 -6.83
C LYS A 197 -11.71 2.15 -7.70
N VAL A 198 -11.45 3.36 -7.23
CA VAL A 198 -10.50 4.28 -7.89
C VAL A 198 -9.10 3.68 -7.86
N ALA A 199 -8.63 3.19 -6.71
CA ALA A 199 -7.31 2.57 -6.56
C ALA A 199 -7.15 1.34 -7.46
N VAL A 200 -8.17 0.49 -7.56
CA VAL A 200 -8.19 -0.68 -8.47
C VAL A 200 -7.96 -0.27 -9.93
N ASN A 201 -8.68 0.74 -10.43
CA ASN A 201 -8.50 1.22 -11.81
C ASN A 201 -7.19 1.99 -12.00
N ALA A 202 -6.71 2.70 -10.97
CA ALA A 202 -5.42 3.36 -10.97
C ALA A 202 -4.27 2.36 -11.12
N VAL A 203 -4.35 1.22 -10.42
CA VAL A 203 -3.39 0.12 -10.61
C VAL A 203 -3.45 -0.38 -12.05
N MET A 204 -4.63 -0.71 -12.56
CA MET A 204 -4.81 -1.17 -13.94
C MET A 204 -4.19 -0.22 -14.97
N ALA A 205 -4.34 1.10 -14.77
CA ALA A 205 -3.78 2.14 -15.62
C ALA A 205 -2.24 2.29 -15.52
N GLY A 206 -1.62 1.70 -14.49
CA GLY A 206 -0.20 1.86 -14.21
C GLY A 206 0.15 3.15 -13.46
N CYS A 207 -0.78 3.73 -12.70
CA CYS A 207 -0.49 4.86 -11.82
C CYS A 207 0.56 4.49 -10.75
N LYS A 208 1.13 5.50 -10.10
CA LYS A 208 1.85 5.34 -8.83
C LYS A 208 0.98 5.83 -7.67
N PRO A 209 1.20 5.38 -6.42
CA PRO A 209 0.42 5.83 -5.27
C PRO A 209 0.38 7.35 -5.11
N GLU A 210 1.49 8.04 -5.39
CA GLU A 210 1.59 9.50 -5.25
C GLU A 210 0.64 10.26 -6.19
N TYR A 211 0.06 9.59 -7.20
CA TYR A 211 -0.90 10.19 -8.14
C TYR A 211 -2.34 10.18 -7.60
N MET A 212 -2.62 9.40 -6.53
CA MET A 212 -3.96 9.24 -5.97
C MET A 212 -4.65 10.56 -5.61
N PRO A 213 -3.99 11.55 -4.97
CA PRO A 213 -4.64 12.81 -4.65
C PRO A 213 -5.17 13.55 -5.89
N VAL A 214 -4.39 13.57 -6.97
CA VAL A 214 -4.79 14.21 -8.23
C VAL A 214 -5.91 13.41 -8.92
N LEU A 215 -5.81 12.08 -8.92
CA LEU A 215 -6.83 11.23 -9.53
C LEU A 215 -8.17 11.31 -8.78
N LEU A 216 -8.16 11.34 -7.45
CA LEU A 216 -9.38 11.50 -6.64
C LEU A 216 -10.06 12.83 -6.92
N ALA A 217 -9.31 13.94 -6.96
CA ALA A 217 -9.85 15.24 -7.32
C ALA A 217 -10.42 15.26 -8.75
N ALA A 218 -9.75 14.60 -9.70
CA ALA A 218 -10.25 14.48 -11.08
C ALA A 218 -11.55 13.67 -11.16
N VAL A 219 -11.67 12.60 -10.36
CA VAL A 219 -12.89 11.79 -10.27
C VAL A 219 -14.03 12.61 -9.70
N GLU A 220 -13.82 13.31 -8.59
CA GLU A 220 -14.84 14.19 -7.99
C GLU A 220 -15.32 15.24 -9.00
N ALA A 221 -14.40 15.89 -9.70
CA ALA A 221 -14.74 16.91 -10.70
C ALA A 221 -15.60 16.38 -11.87
N VAL A 222 -15.40 15.14 -12.32
CA VAL A 222 -16.24 14.57 -13.40
C VAL A 222 -17.56 14.00 -12.90
N LEU A 223 -17.69 13.77 -11.59
CA LEU A 223 -18.94 13.33 -10.98
C LEU A 223 -19.88 14.49 -10.65
N GLU A 224 -19.40 15.73 -10.67
CA GLU A 224 -20.27 16.92 -10.60
C GLU A 224 -21.31 16.92 -11.71
N ASP A 225 -22.57 17.22 -11.35
CA ASP A 225 -23.71 17.17 -12.26
C ASP A 225 -23.52 18.13 -13.46
N GLU A 226 -22.90 19.29 -13.24
CA GLU A 226 -22.59 20.30 -14.26
C GLU A 226 -21.62 19.80 -15.32
N PHE A 227 -20.72 18.86 -14.98
CA PHE A 227 -19.84 18.23 -15.97
C PHE A 227 -20.62 17.31 -16.91
N ALA A 228 -21.76 16.79 -16.45
CA ALA A 228 -22.70 15.99 -17.23
C ALA A 228 -22.04 14.77 -17.92
N MET A 229 -21.24 14.00 -17.18
CA MET A 229 -20.46 12.87 -17.72
C MET A 229 -21.32 11.84 -18.48
N HIS A 230 -22.59 11.60 -18.06
CA HIS A 230 -23.53 10.78 -18.84
C HIS A 230 -23.74 11.34 -20.25
N GLY A 231 -23.98 12.65 -20.37
CA GLY A 231 -24.16 13.32 -21.66
C GLY A 231 -22.90 13.29 -22.53
N VAL A 232 -21.73 13.42 -21.91
CA VAL A 232 -20.41 13.28 -22.57
C VAL A 232 -20.24 11.90 -23.21
N LEU A 233 -20.78 10.83 -22.61
CA LEU A 233 -20.74 9.48 -23.19
C LEU A 233 -21.85 9.24 -24.22
N ALA A 234 -23.07 9.69 -23.92
CA ALA A 234 -24.25 9.41 -24.73
C ALA A 234 -24.33 10.23 -26.03
N THR A 235 -23.50 11.26 -26.19
CA THR A 235 -23.45 12.06 -27.42
C THR A 235 -22.83 11.29 -28.59
N THR A 236 -23.26 11.62 -29.80
CA THR A 236 -22.68 11.10 -31.04
C THR A 236 -21.34 11.75 -31.40
N MET A 237 -20.90 12.75 -30.65
CA MET A 237 -19.60 13.41 -30.82
C MET A 237 -18.50 12.69 -30.00
N TYR A 238 -17.26 12.80 -30.45
CA TYR A 238 -16.09 12.10 -29.90
C TYR A 238 -15.43 12.82 -28.71
N VAL A 239 -16.26 13.32 -27.79
CA VAL A 239 -15.81 14.11 -26.63
C VAL A 239 -15.34 13.22 -25.49
N GLY A 240 -14.31 13.64 -24.77
CA GLY A 240 -13.84 12.97 -23.56
C GLY A 240 -13.31 14.00 -22.56
N PRO A 241 -13.22 13.65 -21.27
CA PRO A 241 -12.67 14.55 -20.26
C PRO A 241 -11.23 14.93 -20.60
N VAL A 242 -10.91 16.21 -20.39
CA VAL A 242 -9.56 16.76 -20.45
C VAL A 242 -9.20 17.23 -19.06
N LEU A 243 -8.14 16.68 -18.48
CA LEU A 243 -7.66 17.07 -17.17
C LEU A 243 -6.51 18.06 -17.31
N ILE A 244 -6.68 19.25 -16.72
CA ILE A 244 -5.65 20.27 -16.62
C ILE A 244 -5.33 20.43 -15.14
N VAL A 245 -4.13 19.98 -14.75
CA VAL A 245 -3.72 19.94 -13.34
C VAL A 245 -2.91 21.19 -13.02
N ASN A 246 -3.44 22.00 -12.12
CA ASN A 246 -2.79 23.21 -11.65
C ASN A 246 -2.27 23.07 -10.20
N GLY A 247 -1.19 23.80 -9.88
CA GLY A 247 -0.64 23.92 -8.54
C GLY A 247 0.46 22.91 -8.17
N PRO A 248 0.94 22.91 -6.91
CA PRO A 248 2.16 22.22 -6.49
C PRO A 248 2.17 20.71 -6.74
N ALA A 249 1.00 20.08 -6.72
CA ALA A 249 0.86 18.64 -6.94
C ALA A 249 1.43 18.20 -8.29
N ARG A 250 1.29 19.03 -9.35
CA ARG A 250 1.83 18.73 -10.69
C ARG A 250 3.35 18.55 -10.66
N ASN A 251 4.05 19.36 -9.87
CA ASN A 251 5.51 19.33 -9.73
C ASN A 251 5.94 18.15 -8.85
N GLN A 252 5.21 17.90 -7.76
CA GLN A 252 5.49 16.80 -6.82
C GLN A 252 5.44 15.43 -7.49
N ILE A 253 4.50 15.23 -8.43
CA ILE A 253 4.34 13.95 -9.14
C ILE A 253 5.05 13.92 -10.51
N GLY A 254 5.74 15.01 -10.85
CA GLY A 254 6.55 15.13 -12.06
C GLY A 254 5.73 15.12 -13.36
N MET A 255 4.58 15.79 -13.39
CA MET A 255 3.80 15.96 -14.61
C MET A 255 4.54 16.81 -15.65
N ASN A 256 4.27 16.56 -16.94
CA ASN A 256 4.78 17.40 -18.03
C ASN A 256 3.78 18.51 -18.35
N ALA A 257 4.28 19.75 -18.44
CA ALA A 257 3.55 20.95 -18.88
C ALA A 257 4.13 21.57 -20.18
N LYS A 258 5.22 21.01 -20.73
CA LYS A 258 6.06 21.66 -21.75
C LYS A 258 5.93 21.00 -23.12
N GLY A 259 6.99 21.04 -23.94
CA GLY A 259 7.00 20.41 -25.26
C GLY A 259 6.48 18.97 -25.24
N ASN A 260 5.72 18.60 -26.28
CA ASN A 260 5.06 17.30 -26.41
C ASN A 260 4.08 16.96 -25.26
N VAL A 261 3.41 17.97 -24.66
CA VAL A 261 2.52 17.81 -23.49
C VAL A 261 1.41 16.77 -23.67
N LEU A 262 0.83 16.69 -24.88
CA LEU A 262 -0.21 15.72 -25.25
C LEU A 262 0.34 14.45 -25.90
N GLY A 263 1.67 14.31 -25.96
CA GLY A 263 2.33 13.16 -26.56
C GLY A 263 2.86 12.16 -25.53
N GLN A 264 3.63 11.18 -26.00
CA GLN A 264 4.23 10.15 -25.16
C GLN A 264 5.32 10.69 -24.22
N GLY A 265 5.61 9.92 -23.17
CA GLY A 265 6.86 10.04 -22.39
C GLY A 265 6.71 10.44 -20.93
N ASN A 266 5.52 10.89 -20.49
CA ASN A 266 5.27 11.19 -19.07
C ASN A 266 4.25 10.22 -18.45
N ARG A 267 4.69 9.45 -17.45
CA ARG A 267 3.85 8.43 -16.80
C ARG A 267 2.67 9.05 -16.04
N ALA A 268 2.85 10.18 -15.35
CA ALA A 268 1.78 10.82 -14.60
C ALA A 268 0.66 11.28 -15.54
N ASN A 269 1.01 12.07 -16.57
CA ASN A 269 0.07 12.52 -17.60
C ASN A 269 -0.71 11.33 -18.22
N MET A 270 0.01 10.31 -18.71
CA MET A 270 -0.62 9.19 -19.41
C MET A 270 -1.48 8.32 -18.50
N SER A 271 -0.97 7.95 -17.32
CA SER A 271 -1.67 7.01 -16.43
C SER A 271 -2.84 7.65 -15.69
N ILE A 272 -2.78 8.92 -15.29
CA ILE A 272 -3.90 9.60 -14.62
C ILE A 272 -5.08 9.75 -15.57
N GLY A 273 -4.84 10.25 -16.79
CA GLY A 273 -5.90 10.37 -17.79
C GLY A 273 -6.49 9.01 -18.17
N ARG A 274 -5.65 7.97 -18.29
CA ARG A 274 -6.12 6.60 -18.56
C ARG A 274 -6.90 6.00 -17.40
N ALA A 275 -6.47 6.23 -16.15
CA ALA A 275 -7.17 5.75 -14.96
C ALA A 275 -8.58 6.32 -14.89
N LEU A 276 -8.76 7.62 -15.17
CA LEU A 276 -10.09 8.22 -15.23
C LEU A 276 -10.97 7.55 -16.30
N GLN A 277 -10.43 7.31 -17.49
CA GLN A 277 -11.16 6.64 -18.57
C GLN A 277 -11.52 5.19 -18.19
N LEU A 278 -10.61 4.45 -17.56
CA LEU A 278 -10.90 3.10 -17.06
C LEU A 278 -11.97 3.10 -15.97
N ILE A 279 -11.99 4.09 -15.07
CA ILE A 279 -13.05 4.24 -14.06
C ILE A 279 -14.41 4.43 -14.73
N VAL A 280 -14.51 5.38 -15.65
CA VAL A 280 -15.75 5.64 -16.41
C VAL A 280 -16.18 4.41 -17.21
N ARG A 281 -15.23 3.67 -17.79
CA ARG A 281 -15.48 2.45 -18.56
C ARG A 281 -15.93 1.28 -17.69
N ASN A 282 -15.20 0.97 -16.61
CA ASN A 282 -15.34 -0.25 -15.83
C ASN A 282 -16.36 -0.12 -14.70
N VAL A 283 -16.48 1.06 -14.09
CA VAL A 283 -17.47 1.35 -13.04
C VAL A 283 -18.71 2.00 -13.66
N GLY A 284 -18.51 3.05 -14.46
CA GLY A 284 -19.59 3.75 -15.11
C GLY A 284 -20.27 2.95 -16.22
N GLY A 285 -19.53 2.08 -16.94
CA GLY A 285 -20.05 1.33 -18.08
C GLY A 285 -19.96 2.06 -19.42
N GLY A 286 -19.16 3.14 -19.51
CA GLY A 286 -18.97 3.95 -20.71
C GLY A 286 -18.17 3.26 -21.83
N LYS A 287 -18.59 2.06 -22.26
CA LYS A 287 -17.90 1.26 -23.28
C LYS A 287 -18.28 1.70 -24.71
N PRO A 288 -17.33 1.70 -25.67
CA PRO A 288 -17.61 1.89 -27.10
C PRO A 288 -18.70 0.95 -27.62
N GLN A 289 -19.55 1.44 -28.53
CA GLN A 289 -20.69 0.69 -29.10
C GLN A 289 -21.76 0.26 -28.08
N GLY A 290 -21.56 0.59 -26.80
CA GLY A 290 -22.53 0.48 -25.72
C GLY A 290 -23.09 1.86 -25.38
N VAL A 291 -22.75 2.38 -24.20
CA VAL A 291 -23.21 3.71 -23.77
C VAL A 291 -22.42 4.84 -24.42
N ASP A 292 -21.17 4.60 -24.79
CA ASP A 292 -20.43 5.55 -25.64
C ASP A 292 -20.99 5.50 -27.07
N ARG A 293 -21.62 6.60 -27.50
CA ARG A 293 -22.32 6.73 -28.79
C ARG A 293 -21.54 7.48 -29.86
N ALA A 294 -20.26 7.80 -29.63
CA ALA A 294 -19.46 8.55 -30.59
C ALA A 294 -19.44 7.88 -31.98
N CYS A 295 -19.80 8.64 -33.04
CA CYS A 295 -19.83 8.14 -34.42
C CYS A 295 -18.42 8.01 -35.05
N ILE A 296 -17.44 8.77 -34.55
CA ILE A 296 -16.02 8.67 -34.89
C ILE A 296 -15.19 8.66 -33.60
N GLY A 297 -13.92 8.24 -33.69
CA GLY A 297 -13.04 8.10 -32.52
C GLY A 297 -12.21 9.36 -32.22
N ASN A 298 -11.68 9.42 -30.98
CA ASN A 298 -10.72 10.43 -30.55
C ASN A 298 -9.62 9.77 -29.69
N PRO A 299 -8.33 9.90 -30.04
CA PRO A 299 -7.23 9.38 -29.22
C PRO A 299 -7.26 9.89 -27.76
N GLY A 300 -7.78 11.10 -27.51
CA GLY A 300 -7.94 11.66 -26.16
C GLY A 300 -8.92 10.90 -25.27
N LYS A 301 -9.75 10.00 -25.82
CA LYS A 301 -10.58 9.07 -25.04
C LYS A 301 -9.79 7.93 -24.40
N LEU A 302 -8.52 7.72 -24.78
CA LEU A 302 -7.62 6.80 -24.07
C LEU A 302 -6.97 7.48 -22.86
N SER A 303 -6.50 8.71 -23.03
CA SER A 303 -5.92 9.53 -21.97
C SER A 303 -5.75 10.97 -22.43
N CYS A 304 -6.21 11.94 -21.63
CA CYS A 304 -5.95 13.35 -21.86
C CYS A 304 -5.81 14.08 -20.50
N CYS A 305 -4.58 14.13 -19.99
CA CYS A 305 -4.26 14.75 -18.72
C CYS A 305 -2.87 15.39 -18.78
N PHE A 306 -2.77 16.66 -18.37
CA PHE A 306 -1.51 17.39 -18.36
C PHE A 306 -1.49 18.50 -17.32
N ALA A 307 -0.28 18.97 -17.04
CA ALA A 307 -0.05 20.08 -16.13
C ALA A 307 -0.22 21.43 -16.84
N GLU A 308 -0.82 22.40 -16.14
CA GLU A 308 -0.78 23.81 -16.55
C GLU A 308 0.65 24.37 -16.44
N ASP A 309 1.09 25.19 -17.41
CA ASP A 309 2.40 25.85 -17.41
C ASP A 309 2.27 27.28 -16.84
N GLU A 310 2.00 27.40 -15.53
CA GLU A 310 1.87 28.73 -14.91
C GLU A 310 3.17 29.53 -14.99
N GLU A 311 4.32 28.86 -14.89
CA GLU A 311 5.63 29.53 -14.95
C GLU A 311 5.97 30.07 -16.35
N GLY A 312 5.35 29.53 -17.39
CA GLY A 312 5.51 29.96 -18.79
C GLY A 312 4.40 30.87 -19.33
N SER A 313 3.38 31.18 -18.51
CA SER A 313 2.21 31.98 -18.90
C SER A 313 2.36 33.49 -18.67
#